data_AF-A0A6J5JG48-F1
#
_entry.id   AF-A0A6J5JG48-F1
#
_cell.length_a   1.000
_cell.length_b   1.000
_cell.length_c   1.000
_cell.angle_alpha   90.00
_cell.angle_beta   90.00
_cell.angle_gamma   90.00
#
_symmetry.space_group_name_H-M   'P 1'
#
loop_
_entity.id
_entity.type
_entity.pdbx_description
1 polymer ?
#
loop_
_entity_poly.entity_id
_entity_poly.type
_entity_poly.pdbx_seq_one_letter_code
_entity_poly.pdbx_strand_id
1 'polypeptide(L)'
;MKTNQKKAGIEKIKATIKELGESGVKTTQSNVAQTLGISRQSVSKTLAYNNESNEKYRLSEDELAMFVGQLKSMDTAAKTINELKEVVGYPRTAQSFYKLLCKHEIPFDDSRFASAQRSKARPGGTRHKLINLKEDVSNLTIQELHKLIDCQTSIRSLRVICYRNNIEYKKLSNHKGGKKNV
;
A
#
# COMPACT_ATOMS: atom_id res chain seq x y z
N MET A 1 3.41 7.37 35.64
CA MET A 1 2.30 8.37 35.73
C MET A 1 1.56 8.64 34.41
N LYS A 2 2.20 8.57 33.22
CA LYS A 2 1.54 8.85 31.91
C LYS A 2 0.52 7.81 31.42
N THR A 3 0.45 6.63 32.03
CA THR A 3 -0.44 5.51 31.64
C THR A 3 -1.82 5.59 32.29
N ASN A 4 -1.91 6.01 33.56
CA ASN A 4 -3.20 6.11 34.27
C ASN A 4 -4.10 7.24 33.73
N GLN A 5 -3.52 8.39 33.36
CA GLN A 5 -4.30 9.48 32.75
C GLN A 5 -4.89 9.10 31.37
N LYS A 6 -4.22 8.18 30.64
CA LYS A 6 -4.68 7.73 29.32
C LYS A 6 -5.82 6.72 29.41
N LYS A 7 -5.79 5.80 30.38
CA LYS A 7 -6.90 4.87 30.65
C LYS A 7 -8.16 5.62 31.09
N ALA A 8 -8.02 6.59 32.00
CA ALA A 8 -9.12 7.45 32.43
C ALA A 8 -9.74 8.27 31.27
N GLY A 9 -8.92 8.70 30.30
CA GLY A 9 -9.40 9.39 29.10
C GLY A 9 -10.23 8.51 28.16
N ILE A 10 -9.88 7.22 28.06
CA ILE A 10 -10.62 6.24 27.24
C ILE A 10 -11.97 5.93 27.85
N GLU A 11 -12.03 5.67 29.16
CA GLU A 11 -13.28 5.36 29.86
C GLU A 11 -14.28 6.50 29.75
N LYS A 12 -13.83 7.75 29.88
CA LYS A 12 -14.66 8.94 29.65
C LYS A 12 -15.21 9.00 28.23
N ILE A 13 -14.39 8.74 27.22
CA ILE A 13 -14.84 8.71 25.81
C ILE A 13 -15.88 7.59 25.58
N LYS A 14 -15.66 6.40 26.15
CA LYS A 14 -16.61 5.27 26.04
C LYS A 14 -17.95 5.58 26.73
N ALA A 15 -17.93 6.19 27.91
CA ALA A 15 -19.13 6.61 28.64
C ALA A 15 -19.95 7.62 27.83
N THR A 16 -19.30 8.65 27.27
CA THR A 16 -19.99 9.65 26.43
C THR A 16 -20.55 9.05 25.14
N ILE A 17 -19.88 8.08 24.53
CA ILE A 17 -20.45 7.37 23.36
C ILE A 17 -21.74 6.64 23.75
N LYS A 18 -21.77 6.03 24.94
CA LYS A 18 -22.95 5.33 25.46
C LYS A 18 -24.10 6.31 25.73
N GLU A 19 -23.82 7.41 26.43
CA GLU A 19 -24.80 8.47 26.71
C GLU A 19 -25.39 9.08 25.44
N LEU A 20 -24.56 9.34 24.42
CA LEU A 20 -25.02 9.86 23.12
C LEU A 20 -25.91 8.84 22.38
N GLY A 21 -25.57 7.55 22.48
CA GLY A 21 -26.36 6.47 21.91
C GLY A 21 -27.73 6.32 22.59
N GLU A 22 -27.77 6.42 23.92
CA GLU A 22 -29.01 6.41 24.72
C GLU A 22 -29.86 7.66 24.45
N SER A 23 -29.22 8.80 24.16
CA SER A 23 -29.89 10.06 23.81
C SER A 23 -30.39 10.13 22.35
N GLY A 24 -30.19 9.08 21.56
CA GLY A 24 -30.58 9.05 20.13
C GLY A 24 -29.73 9.96 19.22
N VAL A 25 -28.65 10.54 19.74
CA VAL A 25 -27.74 11.40 18.99
C VAL A 25 -26.73 10.54 18.25
N LYS A 26 -26.48 10.85 16.97
CA LYS A 26 -25.48 10.12 16.18
C LYS A 26 -24.11 10.13 16.87
N THR A 27 -23.59 8.96 17.20
CA THR A 27 -22.33 8.78 17.94
C THR A 27 -21.11 9.01 17.04
N THR A 28 -20.92 10.25 16.59
CA THR A 28 -19.75 10.64 15.80
C THR A 28 -18.61 11.16 16.69
N GLN A 29 -17.36 11.04 16.23
CA GLN A 29 -16.20 11.60 16.94
C GLN A 29 -16.32 13.12 17.17
N SER A 30 -17.01 13.84 16.27
CA SER A 30 -17.27 15.26 16.43
C SER A 30 -18.23 15.55 17.58
N ASN A 31 -19.32 14.78 17.71
CA ASN A 31 -20.29 14.97 18.77
C ASN A 31 -19.71 14.59 20.14
N VAL A 32 -18.97 13.48 20.20
CA VAL A 32 -18.24 13.07 21.41
C VAL A 32 -17.23 14.13 21.84
N ALA A 33 -16.53 14.76 20.88
CA ALA A 33 -15.59 15.84 21.16
C ALA A 33 -16.28 17.10 21.70
N GLN A 34 -17.44 17.45 21.14
CA GLN A 34 -18.26 18.57 21.61
C GLN A 34 -18.75 18.37 23.04
N THR A 35 -19.28 17.18 23.35
CA THR A 35 -19.78 16.85 24.70
C THR A 35 -18.66 16.85 25.74
N LEU A 36 -17.45 16.43 25.36
CA LEU A 36 -16.29 16.38 26.27
C LEU A 36 -15.45 17.66 26.32
N GLY A 37 -15.75 18.66 25.49
CA GLY A 37 -14.96 19.90 25.41
C GLY A 37 -13.51 19.68 24.93
N ILE A 38 -13.24 18.63 24.16
CA ILE A 38 -11.92 18.29 23.64
C ILE A 38 -11.90 18.34 22.11
N SER A 39 -10.71 18.33 21.50
CA SER A 39 -10.62 18.29 20.04
C SER A 39 -11.00 16.90 19.50
N ARG A 40 -11.62 16.85 18.31
CA ARG A 40 -11.87 15.61 17.57
C ARG A 40 -10.59 14.79 17.37
N GLN A 41 -9.47 15.48 17.14
CA GLN A 41 -8.16 14.83 16.96
C GLN A 41 -7.72 14.10 18.23
N SER A 42 -7.96 14.69 19.41
CA SER A 42 -7.69 14.04 20.70
C SER A 42 -8.57 12.81 20.92
N VAL A 43 -9.86 12.87 20.57
CA VAL A 43 -10.76 11.70 20.59
C VAL A 43 -10.24 10.60 19.67
N SER A 44 -9.92 10.93 18.41
CA SER A 44 -9.41 9.98 17.43
C SER A 44 -8.10 9.34 17.88
N LYS A 45 -7.14 10.12 18.40
CA LYS A 45 -5.85 9.62 18.89
C LYS A 45 -5.99 8.71 20.11
N THR A 46 -6.92 9.04 21.01
CA THR A 46 -7.19 8.26 22.22
C THR A 46 -7.88 6.93 21.90
N LEU A 47 -8.83 6.95 20.96
CA LEU A 47 -9.47 5.73 20.44
C LEU A 47 -8.50 4.86 19.63
N ALA A 48 -7.68 5.46 18.76
CA ALA A 48 -6.67 4.75 17.97
C ALA A 48 -5.59 4.09 18.86
N TYR A 49 -5.26 4.72 19.99
CA TYR A 49 -4.35 4.14 20.98
C TYR A 49 -4.95 2.91 21.67
N ASN A 50 -6.28 2.87 21.85
CA ASN A 50 -6.95 1.74 22.47
C ASN A 50 -7.13 0.55 21.51
N ASN A 51 -7.19 0.79 20.20
CA ASN A 51 -7.18 -0.21 19.11
C ASN A 51 -8.11 -1.45 19.31
N GLU A 52 -9.09 -1.38 20.21
CA GLU A 52 -10.18 -2.34 20.41
C GLU A 52 -11.10 -2.39 19.19
N SER A 53 -11.19 -1.30 18.42
CA SER A 53 -11.96 -1.25 17.18
C SER A 53 -11.46 -2.22 16.09
N ASN A 54 -10.30 -2.85 16.28
CA ASN A 54 -9.77 -3.91 15.43
C ASN A 54 -9.77 -5.31 16.06
N GLU A 55 -10.22 -5.49 17.32
CA GLU A 55 -10.23 -6.82 17.96
C GLU A 55 -11.14 -7.80 17.22
N LYS A 56 -12.33 -7.37 16.79
CA LYS A 56 -13.25 -8.20 15.99
C LYS A 56 -12.63 -8.72 14.69
N TYR A 57 -11.60 -8.05 14.16
CA TYR A 57 -10.92 -8.39 12.90
C TYR A 57 -9.50 -8.89 13.11
N ARG A 58 -9.06 -9.12 14.36
CA ARG A 58 -7.79 -9.74 14.69
C ARG A 58 -8.00 -11.24 14.83
N LEU A 59 -7.28 -11.98 14.00
CA LEU A 59 -6.97 -13.39 14.21
C LEU A 59 -6.20 -13.47 15.53
N SER A 60 -6.60 -14.44 16.34
CA SER A 60 -5.88 -14.86 17.53
C SER A 60 -4.46 -15.29 17.17
N GLU A 61 -3.58 -15.30 18.17
CA GLU A 61 -2.21 -15.80 17.99
C GLU A 61 -2.20 -17.28 17.61
N ASP A 62 -3.15 -18.06 18.13
CA ASP A 62 -3.31 -19.49 17.82
C ASP A 62 -3.73 -19.72 16.36
N GLU A 63 -4.70 -18.96 15.85
CA GLU A 63 -5.10 -19.03 14.44
C GLU A 63 -3.93 -18.65 13.51
N LEU A 64 -3.17 -17.62 13.87
CA LEU A 64 -1.98 -17.22 13.11
C LEU A 64 -0.92 -18.32 13.13
N ALA A 65 -0.66 -18.93 14.28
CA ALA A 65 0.27 -20.03 14.42
C ALA A 65 -0.14 -21.24 13.57
N MET A 66 -1.43 -21.55 13.50
CA MET A 66 -1.96 -22.59 12.65
C MET A 66 -1.66 -22.34 11.16
N PHE A 67 -1.96 -21.13 10.65
CA PHE A 67 -1.67 -20.79 9.24
C PHE A 67 -0.17 -20.82 8.94
N VAL A 68 0.66 -20.30 9.84
CA VAL A 68 2.12 -20.31 9.69
C VAL A 68 2.65 -21.75 9.71
N GLY A 69 2.11 -22.61 10.58
CA GLY A 69 2.46 -24.02 10.64
C GLY A 69 2.16 -24.75 9.33
N GLN A 70 0.96 -24.54 8.76
CA GLN A 70 0.59 -25.09 7.46
C GLN A 70 1.51 -24.60 6.33
N LEU A 71 1.86 -23.31 6.34
CA LEU A 71 2.73 -22.75 5.31
C LEU A 71 4.16 -23.27 5.40
N LYS A 72 4.67 -23.54 6.60
CA LYS A 72 6.02 -24.10 6.79
C LYS A 72 6.12 -25.58 6.40
N SER A 73 5.01 -26.30 6.37
CA SER A 73 5.00 -27.73 5.99
C SER A 73 4.79 -27.97 4.49
N MET A 74 4.56 -26.92 3.69
CA MET A 74 4.37 -27.03 2.24
C MET A 74 5.50 -26.33 1.47
N ASP A 75 5.70 -26.75 0.21
CA ASP A 75 6.56 -26.00 -0.70
C ASP A 75 5.84 -24.74 -1.20
N THR A 76 6.15 -23.62 -0.55
CA THR A 76 5.53 -22.32 -0.83
C THR A 76 6.27 -21.52 -1.89
N ALA A 77 7.53 -21.85 -2.19
CA ALA A 77 8.42 -20.99 -2.99
C ALA A 77 7.96 -20.81 -4.44
N ALA A 78 7.32 -21.83 -5.01
CA ALA A 78 6.81 -21.81 -6.38
C ALA A 78 5.37 -21.27 -6.51
N LYS A 79 4.71 -20.96 -5.39
CA LYS A 79 3.29 -20.57 -5.37
C LYS A 79 3.12 -19.08 -5.17
N THR A 80 2.15 -18.51 -5.89
CA THR A 80 1.78 -17.10 -5.76
C THR A 80 1.04 -16.85 -4.45
N ILE A 81 0.95 -15.58 -4.02
CA ILE A 81 0.19 -15.24 -2.80
C ILE A 81 -1.27 -15.65 -2.87
N ASN A 82 -1.92 -15.51 -4.01
CA ASN A 82 -3.34 -15.80 -4.11
C ASN A 82 -3.57 -17.30 -3.99
N GLU A 83 -2.74 -18.12 -4.66
CA GLU A 83 -2.80 -19.57 -4.53
C GLU A 83 -2.50 -20.02 -3.10
N LEU A 84 -1.45 -19.50 -2.47
CA LEU A 84 -1.13 -19.82 -1.09
C LEU A 84 -2.26 -19.45 -0.14
N LYS A 85 -2.87 -18.29 -0.35
CA LYS A 85 -3.99 -17.80 0.45
C LYS A 85 -5.23 -18.70 0.31
N GLU A 86 -5.51 -19.16 -0.91
CA GLU A 86 -6.61 -20.10 -1.18
C GLU A 86 -6.35 -21.47 -0.55
N VAL A 87 -5.13 -22.00 -0.70
CA VAL A 87 -4.73 -23.30 -0.14
C VAL A 87 -4.88 -23.33 1.37
N VAL A 88 -4.43 -22.28 2.07
CA VAL A 88 -4.54 -22.23 3.54
C VAL A 88 -5.86 -21.62 4.02
N GLY A 89 -6.76 -21.25 3.11
CA GLY A 89 -8.07 -20.66 3.46
C GLY A 89 -7.97 -19.36 4.27
N TYR A 90 -6.95 -18.53 4.05
CA TYR A 90 -6.70 -17.37 4.90
C TYR A 90 -7.82 -16.32 4.74
N PRO A 91 -8.52 -15.94 5.82
CA PRO A 91 -9.79 -15.21 5.71
C PRO A 91 -9.64 -13.71 5.39
N ARG A 92 -8.43 -13.16 5.46
CA ARG A 92 -8.20 -11.72 5.28
C ARG A 92 -7.67 -11.35 3.89
N THR A 93 -7.35 -10.07 3.68
CA THR A 93 -6.89 -9.57 2.37
C THR A 93 -5.52 -10.14 1.97
N ALA A 94 -5.25 -10.23 0.66
CA ALA A 94 -3.94 -10.65 0.15
C ALA A 94 -2.79 -9.79 0.69
N GLN A 95 -3.02 -8.49 0.91
CA GLN A 95 -2.02 -7.60 1.51
C GLN A 95 -1.72 -7.94 2.98
N SER A 96 -2.73 -8.36 3.75
CA SER A 96 -2.50 -8.82 5.11
C SER A 96 -1.78 -10.17 5.15
N PHE A 97 -2.06 -11.06 4.19
CA PHE A 97 -1.37 -12.33 4.02
C PHE A 97 0.10 -12.13 3.59
N TYR A 98 0.37 -11.21 2.66
CA TYR A 98 1.72 -10.75 2.30
C TYR A 98 2.53 -10.40 3.55
N LYS A 99 1.96 -9.59 4.44
CA LYS A 99 2.66 -9.12 5.65
C LYS A 99 2.98 -10.29 6.59
N LEU A 100 2.08 -11.28 6.67
CA LEU A 100 2.30 -12.49 7.45
C LEU A 100 3.46 -13.30 6.88
N LEU A 101 3.48 -13.56 5.57
CA LEU A 101 4.56 -14.30 4.91
C LEU A 101 5.92 -13.62 5.12
N CYS A 102 6.01 -12.30 4.92
CA CYS A 102 7.24 -11.56 5.15
C CYS A 102 7.68 -11.56 6.62
N LYS A 103 6.73 -11.45 7.56
CA LYS A 103 7.04 -11.48 9.01
C LYS A 103 7.64 -12.83 9.44
N HIS A 104 7.21 -13.91 8.82
CA HIS A 104 7.63 -15.27 9.15
C HIS A 104 8.66 -15.85 8.17
N GLU A 105 9.22 -15.00 7.30
CA GLU A 105 10.25 -15.35 6.31
C GLU A 105 9.88 -16.55 5.42
N ILE A 106 8.59 -16.68 5.11
CA ILE A 106 8.08 -17.78 4.29
C ILE A 106 8.35 -17.42 2.82
N PRO A 107 9.08 -18.25 2.06
CA PRO A 107 9.35 -17.99 0.65
C PRO A 107 8.06 -18.16 -0.15
N PHE A 108 7.85 -17.31 -1.15
CA PHE A 108 6.72 -17.42 -2.08
C PHE A 108 7.14 -16.79 -3.42
N ASP A 109 6.40 -17.09 -4.48
CA ASP A 109 6.62 -16.44 -5.76
C ASP A 109 6.09 -14.99 -5.72
N ASP A 110 7.00 -14.02 -5.88
CA ASP A 110 6.68 -12.59 -5.96
C ASP A 110 6.04 -12.18 -7.30
N SER A 111 5.57 -13.17 -8.07
CA SER A 111 4.50 -13.03 -9.06
C SER A 111 3.18 -12.52 -8.49
N ARG A 112 3.17 -11.99 -7.26
CA ARG A 112 2.14 -11.13 -6.63
C ARG A 112 1.64 -9.96 -7.51
N PHE A 113 2.29 -9.70 -8.65
CA PHE A 113 1.83 -8.83 -9.74
C PHE A 113 1.78 -9.50 -11.14
N ALA A 114 2.14 -10.76 -11.28
CA ALA A 114 1.89 -11.55 -12.46
C ALA A 114 0.51 -12.22 -12.34
N SER A 115 -0.54 -11.40 -12.23
CA SER A 115 -1.76 -11.81 -12.90
C SER A 115 -1.44 -11.88 -14.39
N ALA A 116 -2.24 -12.62 -15.15
CA ALA A 116 -2.30 -12.53 -16.61
C ALA A 116 -2.56 -11.10 -17.17
N GLN A 117 -2.38 -10.02 -16.38
CA GLN A 117 -2.36 -8.61 -16.79
C GLN A 117 -0.96 -7.97 -16.89
N ARG A 118 0.15 -8.73 -16.78
CA ARG A 118 1.45 -8.15 -17.19
C ARG A 118 1.56 -7.90 -18.71
N SER A 119 0.67 -8.42 -19.56
CA SER A 119 0.81 -8.39 -21.02
C SER A 119 -0.35 -7.79 -21.84
N LYS A 120 -1.26 -7.01 -21.25
CA LYS A 120 -2.01 -6.02 -22.04
C LYS A 120 -1.92 -4.68 -21.36
N ALA A 121 -0.90 -3.89 -21.74
CA ALA A 121 -0.91 -2.48 -21.41
C ALA A 121 -2.26 -1.90 -21.83
N ARG A 122 -2.92 -1.13 -20.95
CA ARG A 122 -4.23 -0.53 -21.25
C ARG A 122 -4.14 0.14 -22.63
N PRO A 123 -5.00 -0.22 -23.60
CA PRO A 123 -4.98 0.41 -24.92
C PRO A 123 -5.00 1.93 -24.77
N GLY A 124 -4.04 2.60 -25.43
CA GLY A 124 -3.86 4.05 -25.37
C GLY A 124 -3.05 4.59 -24.18
N GLY A 125 -2.70 3.77 -23.17
CA GLY A 125 -1.83 4.19 -22.07
C GLY A 125 -0.37 4.36 -22.50
N THR A 126 0.42 5.16 -21.76
CA THR A 126 1.84 5.43 -22.06
C THR A 126 2.66 4.15 -22.29
N ARG A 127 2.45 3.11 -21.46
CA ARG A 127 3.09 1.79 -21.61
C ARG A 127 2.68 1.08 -22.91
N HIS A 128 1.41 1.17 -23.30
CA HIS A 128 0.89 0.54 -24.53
C HIS A 128 1.44 1.22 -25.78
N LYS A 129 1.48 2.55 -25.77
CA LYS A 129 2.04 3.31 -26.88
C LYS A 129 3.55 3.05 -27.03
N LEU A 130 4.28 3.01 -25.91
CA LEU A 130 5.73 2.71 -25.89
C LEU A 130 6.08 1.33 -26.45
N ILE A 131 5.38 0.28 -26.01
CA ILE A 131 5.67 -1.10 -26.43
C ILE A 131 5.30 -1.35 -27.90
N ASN A 132 4.31 -0.62 -28.42
CA ASN A 132 3.84 -0.73 -29.80
C ASN A 132 4.53 0.26 -30.76
N LEU A 133 5.55 1.00 -30.31
CA LEU A 133 6.39 1.77 -31.22
C LEU A 133 7.17 0.79 -32.09
N LYS A 134 6.93 0.84 -33.40
CA LYS A 134 7.68 0.05 -34.40
C LYS A 134 9.05 0.66 -34.73
N GLU A 135 9.32 1.86 -34.24
CA GLU A 135 10.54 2.61 -34.52
C GLU A 135 11.58 2.39 -33.43
N ASP A 136 12.86 2.36 -33.83
CA ASP A 136 13.96 2.31 -32.88
C ASP A 136 14.06 3.64 -32.12
N VAL A 137 13.62 3.62 -30.86
CA VAL A 137 13.58 4.76 -29.93
C VAL A 137 14.94 5.07 -29.30
N SER A 138 15.97 4.27 -29.59
CA SER A 138 17.34 4.42 -29.07
C SER A 138 17.95 5.80 -29.37
N ASN A 139 17.59 6.40 -30.51
CA ASN A 139 18.10 7.71 -30.95
C ASN A 139 17.33 8.91 -30.38
N LEU A 140 16.16 8.68 -29.80
CA LEU A 140 15.31 9.74 -29.27
C LEU A 140 15.65 10.05 -27.82
N THR A 141 15.71 11.33 -27.48
CA THR A 141 15.79 11.77 -26.09
C THR A 141 14.47 11.51 -25.37
N ILE A 142 14.51 11.46 -24.04
CA ILE A 142 13.29 11.26 -23.23
C ILE A 142 12.22 12.34 -23.46
N GLN A 143 12.61 13.56 -23.87
CA GLN A 143 11.69 14.65 -24.17
C GLN A 143 11.04 14.47 -25.55
N GLU A 144 11.80 14.03 -26.54
CA GLU A 144 11.27 13.69 -27.87
C GLU A 144 10.35 12.47 -27.78
N LEU A 145 10.72 11.46 -27.00
CA LEU A 145 9.88 10.30 -26.72
C LEU A 145 8.58 10.68 -26.01
N HIS A 146 8.65 11.64 -25.08
CA HIS A 146 7.47 12.17 -24.37
C HIS A 146 6.48 12.86 -25.32
N LYS A 147 7.00 13.62 -26.30
CA LYS A 147 6.20 14.29 -27.34
C LYS A 147 5.66 13.32 -28.38
N LEU A 148 6.48 12.40 -28.88
CA LEU A 148 6.11 11.43 -29.93
C LEU A 148 4.91 10.58 -29.51
N ILE A 149 4.86 10.22 -28.23
CA ILE A 149 3.84 9.34 -27.67
C ILE A 149 2.60 10.12 -27.22
N ASP A 150 2.68 11.45 -27.18
CA ASP A 150 1.67 12.34 -26.58
C ASP A 150 1.19 11.78 -25.24
N CYS A 151 2.12 11.66 -24.29
CA CYS A 151 1.85 11.04 -23.01
C CYS A 151 1.48 12.08 -21.95
N GLN A 152 0.34 11.86 -21.29
CA GLN A 152 -0.13 12.67 -20.15
C GLN A 152 0.72 12.46 -18.87
N THR A 153 1.73 11.60 -18.95
CA THR A 153 2.56 11.19 -17.82
C THR A 153 3.77 12.12 -17.70
N SER A 154 4.24 12.42 -16.49
CA SER A 154 5.44 13.25 -16.32
C SER A 154 6.71 12.58 -16.88
N ILE A 155 7.70 13.38 -17.30
CA ILE A 155 9.01 12.89 -17.79
C ILE A 155 9.68 11.95 -16.76
N ARG A 156 9.53 12.24 -15.45
CA ARG A 156 10.08 11.39 -14.39
C ARG A 156 9.44 10.00 -14.41
N SER A 157 8.12 9.94 -14.49
CA SER A 157 7.39 8.68 -14.57
C SER A 157 7.69 7.94 -15.87
N LEU A 158 7.88 8.66 -16.99
CA LEU A 158 8.30 8.08 -18.27
C LEU A 158 9.66 7.38 -18.17
N ARG A 159 10.65 7.98 -17.47
CA ARG A 159 11.96 7.34 -17.23
C ARG A 159 11.84 6.03 -16.46
N VAL A 160 11.00 6.00 -15.43
CA VAL A 160 10.76 4.78 -14.64
C VAL A 160 10.11 3.69 -15.51
N ILE A 161 9.18 4.06 -16.38
CA ILE A 161 8.55 3.12 -17.31
C ILE A 161 9.59 2.58 -18.30
N CYS A 162 10.43 3.43 -18.90
CA CYS A 162 11.47 2.98 -19.83
C CYS A 162 12.45 2.02 -19.15
N TYR A 163 12.93 2.38 -17.95
CA TYR A 163 13.81 1.52 -17.14
C TYR A 163 13.19 0.16 -16.83
N ARG A 164 11.92 0.13 -16.42
CA ARG A 164 11.22 -1.12 -16.07
C ARG A 164 10.90 -2.02 -17.26
N ASN A 165 10.84 -1.48 -18.48
CA ASN A 165 10.53 -2.22 -19.69
C ASN A 165 11.75 -2.38 -20.61
N ASN A 166 12.96 -2.10 -20.12
CA ASN A 166 14.22 -2.18 -20.87
C ASN A 166 14.18 -1.42 -22.21
N ILE A 167 13.54 -0.25 -22.22
CA ILE A 167 13.47 0.60 -23.41
C ILE A 167 14.68 1.54 -23.39
N GLU A 168 15.58 1.36 -24.35
CA GLU A 168 16.73 2.24 -24.54
C GLU A 168 16.30 3.55 -25.22
N TYR A 169 16.88 4.66 -24.77
CA TYR A 169 16.66 5.98 -25.32
C TYR A 169 17.93 6.83 -25.13
N LYS A 170 18.09 7.87 -25.95
CA LYS A 170 19.26 8.73 -25.95
C LYS A 170 19.35 9.50 -24.63
N LYS A 171 20.39 9.18 -23.84
CA LYS A 171 20.72 9.91 -22.62
C LYS A 171 21.54 11.14 -23.00
N LEU A 172 21.00 12.33 -22.77
CA LEU A 172 21.80 13.55 -22.81
C LEU A 172 22.84 13.49 -21.68
N SER A 173 24.12 13.48 -22.03
CA SER A 173 25.19 13.62 -21.04
C SER A 173 25.02 14.97 -20.34
N ASN A 174 24.87 14.99 -19.03
CA ASN A 174 24.94 16.23 -18.27
C ASN A 174 26.36 16.79 -18.42
N HIS A 175 26.57 17.74 -19.34
CA HIS A 175 27.76 18.57 -19.36
C HIS A 175 27.74 19.40 -18.07
N LYS A 176 28.48 18.95 -17.04
CA LYS A 176 28.90 19.81 -15.94
C LYS A 176 29.89 20.82 -16.51
N GLY A 177 29.36 21.94 -17.02
CA GLY A 177 30.15 23.14 -17.28
C GLY A 177 30.63 23.73 -15.96
N GLY A 178 31.75 23.22 -15.45
CA GLY A 178 32.54 23.91 -14.43
C GLY A 178 33.14 25.16 -15.06
N LYS A 179 32.64 26.33 -14.68
CA LYS A 179 33.29 27.62 -14.99
C LYS A 179 34.74 27.57 -14.52
N LYS A 180 35.69 27.68 -15.44
CA LYS A 180 37.04 28.15 -15.12
C LYS A 180 36.93 29.65 -14.87
N ASN A 181 37.22 30.10 -13.66
CA ASN A 181 37.56 31.50 -13.42
C ASN A 181 39.08 31.61 -13.60
N VAL A 182 39.50 32.40 -14.58
CA VAL A 182 40.79 33.11 -14.59
C VAL A 182 40.52 34.47 -13.98
#